data_AF-A0A527E9J6-F1
#
_entry.id   AF-A0A527E9J6-F1
#
_cell.length_a   1.000
_cell.length_b   1.000
_cell.length_c   1.000
_cell.angle_alpha   90.00
_cell.angle_beta   90.00
_cell.angle_gamma   90.00
#
_symmetry.space_group_name_H-M   'P 1'
#
loop_
_entity.id
_entity.type
_entity.pdbx_description
1 polymer ?
#
loop_
_entity_poly.entity_id
_entity_poly.type
_entity_poly.pdbx_seq_one_letter_code
_entity_poly.pdbx_strand_id
1 'polypeptide(L)'
;MEIRRMFMKQALRLFRQTTRPEAVFCWTDFVAFEVLSVARELGLHVPGGVAIMGHDNTAFCDLSIASMTSFDQSGPELGANAARLLIERIDGRTKSVFVTVAPKVVARGSTTMPRVEIAAQSKITGTEDIERFPRPRDNIPSRVR
;
A
#
# COMPACT_ATOMS: atom_id res chain seq x y z
N MET A 1 -23.09 9.69 9.45
CA MET A 1 -22.55 9.44 10.81
C MET A 1 -22.47 7.95 11.16
N GLU A 2 -23.35 7.09 10.62
CA GLU A 2 -23.37 5.64 10.93
C GLU A 2 -22.22 4.85 10.30
N ILE A 3 -21.85 5.14 9.05
CA ILE A 3 -20.78 4.42 8.32
C ILE A 3 -19.43 4.55 9.04
N ARG A 4 -19.08 5.77 9.49
CA ARG A 4 -17.85 6.00 10.25
C ARG A 4 -17.80 5.16 11.53
N ARG A 5 -18.90 5.14 12.30
CA ARG A 5 -19.00 4.34 13.53
C ARG A 5 -18.83 2.84 13.26
N MET A 6 -19.33 2.35 12.13
CA MET A 6 -19.14 0.96 11.72
C MET A 6 -17.65 0.64 11.51
N PHE A 7 -16.92 1.43 10.72
CA PHE A 7 -15.50 1.18 10.47
C PHE A 7 -14.65 1.28 11.74
N MET A 8 -14.91 2.29 12.57
CA MET A 8 -14.27 2.44 13.88
C MET A 8 -14.47 1.19 14.76
N LYS A 9 -15.70 0.67 14.83
CA LYS A 9 -16.02 -0.52 15.62
C LYS A 9 -15.27 -1.77 15.11
N GLN A 10 -15.14 -1.94 13.79
CA GLN A 10 -14.40 -3.05 13.22
C GLN A 10 -12.89 -2.92 13.47
N ALA A 11 -12.32 -1.73 13.31
CA ALA A 11 -10.91 -1.46 13.62
C ALA A 11 -10.59 -1.72 15.11
N LEU A 12 -11.45 -1.24 16.02
CA LEU A 12 -11.32 -1.51 17.46
C LEU A 12 -11.38 -3.01 17.75
N ARG A 13 -12.31 -3.73 17.12
CA ARG A 13 -12.42 -5.18 17.28
C ARG A 13 -11.15 -5.88 16.82
N LEU A 14 -10.60 -5.48 15.67
CA LEU A 14 -9.39 -6.04 15.08
C LEU A 14 -8.17 -5.81 15.99
N PHE A 15 -8.01 -4.60 16.51
CA PHE A 15 -6.85 -4.25 17.34
C PHE A 15 -6.92 -4.75 18.79
N ARG A 16 -8.10 -5.15 19.27
CA ARG A 16 -8.29 -5.76 20.60
C ARG A 16 -8.18 -7.29 20.61
N GLN A 17 -7.92 -7.92 19.47
CA GLN A 17 -7.69 -9.37 19.44
C GLN A 17 -6.36 -9.71 20.15
N THR A 18 -6.32 -10.88 20.80
CA THR A 18 -5.08 -11.40 21.41
C THR A 18 -3.95 -11.52 20.39
N THR A 19 -4.28 -11.97 19.19
CA THR A 19 -3.39 -11.98 18.03
C THR A 19 -3.78 -10.85 17.10
N ARG A 20 -3.20 -9.67 17.31
CA ARG A 20 -3.41 -8.49 16.47
C ARG A 20 -2.74 -8.70 15.10
N PRO A 21 -3.33 -8.23 13.98
CA PRO A 21 -2.64 -8.23 12.70
C PRO A 21 -1.42 -7.31 12.70
N GLU A 22 -0.39 -7.72 11.95
CA GLU A 22 0.80 -6.91 11.69
C GLU A 22 0.55 -5.85 10.60
N ALA A 23 -0.46 -6.08 9.74
CA ALA A 23 -0.83 -5.16 8.69
C ALA A 23 -2.34 -5.19 8.40
N VAL A 24 -2.89 -4.07 7.93
CA VAL A 24 -4.28 -3.93 7.48
C VAL A 24 -4.31 -3.33 6.08
N PHE A 25 -4.97 -4.03 5.17
CA PHE A 25 -5.33 -3.52 3.85
C PHE A 25 -6.78 -3.05 3.88
N CYS A 26 -7.02 -1.82 3.43
CA CYS A 26 -8.33 -1.19 3.40
C CYS A 26 -8.76 -0.96 1.94
N TRP A 27 -10.03 -1.27 1.65
CA TRP A 27 -10.60 -1.14 0.31
C TRP A 27 -10.67 0.30 -0.22
N THR A 28 -10.60 1.30 0.66
CA THR A 28 -10.47 2.71 0.27
C THR A 28 -9.57 3.44 1.25
N ASP A 29 -8.98 4.55 0.81
CA ASP A 29 -8.17 5.43 1.65
C ASP A 29 -8.98 6.01 2.81
N PHE A 30 -10.28 6.27 2.60
CA PHE A 30 -11.15 6.76 3.67
C PHE A 30 -11.25 5.77 4.84
N VAL A 31 -11.40 4.47 4.55
CA VAL A 31 -11.39 3.45 5.59
C VAL A 31 -10.00 3.35 6.23
N ALA A 32 -8.93 3.45 5.44
CA ALA A 32 -7.57 3.45 5.94
C ALA A 32 -7.31 4.59 6.95
N PHE A 33 -7.87 5.78 6.71
CA PHE A 33 -7.75 6.91 7.64
C PHE A 33 -8.49 6.66 8.96
N GLU A 34 -9.67 6.05 8.94
CA GLU A 34 -10.38 5.70 10.18
C GLU A 34 -9.61 4.61 10.95
N VAL A 35 -9.07 3.60 10.26
CA VAL A 35 -8.21 2.57 10.89
C VAL A 35 -6.95 3.21 11.49
N LEU A 36 -6.32 4.15 10.79
CA LEU A 36 -5.18 4.93 11.31
C LEU A 36 -5.57 5.76 12.54
N SER A 37 -6.76 6.37 12.56
CA SER A 37 -7.28 7.09 13.73
C SER A 37 -7.40 6.16 14.93
N VAL A 38 -8.01 4.97 14.75
CA VAL A 38 -8.17 3.99 15.84
C VAL A 38 -6.82 3.49 16.34
N ALA A 39 -5.90 3.19 15.43
CA ALA A 39 -4.55 2.75 15.80
C ALA A 39 -3.88 3.81 16.70
N ARG A 40 -3.97 5.09 16.33
CA ARG A 40 -3.44 6.21 17.11
C ARG A 40 -4.14 6.39 18.46
N GLU A 41 -5.46 6.28 18.51
CA GLU A 41 -6.25 6.34 19.75
C GLU A 41 -5.87 5.23 20.73
N LEU A 42 -5.49 4.06 20.22
CA LEU A 42 -4.99 2.93 21.01
C LEU A 42 -3.47 3.01 21.31
N GLY A 43 -2.79 4.08 20.91
CA GLY A 43 -1.35 4.27 21.12
C GLY A 43 -0.48 3.36 20.25
N LEU A 44 -1.01 2.77 19.18
CA LEU A 44 -0.23 1.93 18.27
C LEU A 44 0.62 2.80 17.34
N HIS A 45 1.90 2.45 17.23
CA HIS A 45 2.78 3.03 16.23
C HIS A 45 2.43 2.47 14.85
N VAL A 46 2.38 3.36 13.85
CA VAL A 46 2.24 2.99 12.44
C VAL A 46 3.50 3.50 11.73
N PRO A 47 4.26 2.66 11.01
CA PRO A 47 3.98 1.25 10.70
C PRO A 47 4.45 0.24 11.76
N GLY A 48 5.23 0.66 12.77
CA GLY A 48 5.99 -0.26 13.62
C GLY A 48 5.18 -1.23 14.50
N GLY A 49 3.96 -0.87 14.89
CA GLY A 49 3.03 -1.73 15.61
C GLY A 49 1.94 -2.33 14.72
N VAL A 50 1.56 -1.64 13.66
CA VAL A 50 0.70 -2.14 12.59
C VAL A 50 0.93 -1.32 11.32
N ALA A 51 1.16 -1.98 10.19
CA ALA A 51 1.22 -1.34 8.89
C ALA A 51 -0.20 -1.14 8.33
N ILE A 52 -0.45 -0.03 7.65
CA ILE A 52 -1.78 0.29 7.10
C ILE A 52 -1.62 0.70 5.65
N MET A 53 -2.40 0.08 4.76
CA MET A 53 -2.48 0.41 3.35
C MET A 53 -3.92 0.72 2.96
N GLY A 54 -4.11 1.84 2.27
CA GLY A 54 -5.37 2.19 1.61
C GLY A 54 -5.41 1.77 0.13
N HIS A 55 -6.38 2.33 -0.56
CA HIS A 55 -6.67 2.08 -1.97
C HIS A 55 -7.35 3.34 -2.51
N ASP A 56 -7.07 3.71 -3.76
CA ASP A 56 -7.53 4.90 -4.51
C ASP A 56 -6.44 5.96 -4.73
N ASN A 57 -5.42 6.02 -3.86
CA ASN A 57 -4.35 7.02 -3.88
C ASN A 57 -4.90 8.47 -3.96
N THR A 58 -5.89 8.78 -3.15
CA THR A 58 -6.49 10.12 -3.02
C THR A 58 -5.45 11.15 -2.58
N ALA A 59 -5.68 12.43 -2.89
CA ALA A 59 -4.79 13.53 -2.52
C ALA A 59 -4.52 13.64 -1.00
N PHE A 60 -5.41 13.10 -0.17
CA PHE A 60 -5.24 13.08 1.28
C PHE A 60 -4.11 12.15 1.74
N CYS A 61 -3.72 11.16 0.93
CA CYS A 61 -2.63 10.24 1.26
C CYS A 61 -1.27 10.94 1.40
N ASP A 62 -1.08 12.06 0.69
CA ASP A 62 0.17 12.83 0.69
C ASP A 62 0.30 13.78 1.89
N LEU A 63 -0.79 14.02 2.63
CA LEU A 63 -0.72 14.86 3.83
C LEU A 63 0.23 14.24 4.84
N SER A 64 1.17 15.04 5.37
CA SER A 64 2.19 14.56 6.32
C SER A 64 1.60 13.88 7.54
N ILE A 65 0.45 14.36 8.03
CA ILE A 65 -0.29 13.78 9.15
C ILE A 65 -0.83 12.39 8.86
N ALA A 66 -1.02 12.01 7.59
CA ALA A 66 -1.49 10.68 7.19
C ALA A 66 -0.36 9.83 6.61
N SER A 67 0.41 10.37 5.65
CA SER A 67 1.48 9.71 4.90
C SER A 67 1.09 8.27 4.53
N MET A 68 -0.06 8.13 3.87
CA MET A 68 -0.75 6.86 3.69
C MET A 68 -0.27 6.14 2.43
N THR A 69 0.31 4.96 2.60
CA THR A 69 0.55 4.02 1.51
C THR A 69 -0.78 3.62 0.90
N SER A 70 -0.88 3.67 -0.43
CA SER A 70 -2.13 3.36 -1.13
C SER A 70 -1.90 2.69 -2.47
N PHE A 71 -2.87 1.87 -2.89
CA PHE A 71 -2.93 1.30 -4.22
C PHE A 71 -3.54 2.30 -5.20
N ASP A 72 -2.73 2.78 -6.14
CA ASP A 72 -3.15 3.67 -7.23
C ASP A 72 -3.59 2.83 -8.44
N GLN A 73 -4.86 2.95 -8.79
CA GLN A 73 -5.47 2.22 -9.90
C GLN A 73 -5.34 2.92 -11.25
N SER A 74 -4.63 4.06 -11.32
CA SER A 74 -4.56 4.91 -12.51
C SER A 74 -5.95 5.40 -12.94
N GLY A 75 -6.74 5.90 -11.98
CA GLY A 75 -8.12 6.37 -12.20
C GLY A 75 -8.31 7.31 -13.39
N PRO A 76 -7.44 8.32 -13.61
CA PRO A 76 -7.50 9.18 -14.79
C PRO A 76 -7.38 8.42 -16.11
N GLU A 77 -6.49 7.43 -16.19
CA GLU A 77 -6.29 6.61 -17.40
C GLU A 77 -7.48 5.68 -17.64
N LEU A 78 -8.02 5.07 -16.58
CA LEU A 78 -9.24 4.26 -16.66
C LEU A 78 -10.43 5.09 -17.17
N GLY A 79 -10.62 6.31 -16.65
CA GLY A 79 -11.68 7.22 -17.07
C GLY A 79 -11.52 7.66 -18.53
N ALA A 80 -10.31 8.03 -18.95
CA ALA A 80 -10.02 8.39 -20.33
C ALA A 80 -10.28 7.23 -21.31
N ASN A 81 -9.85 6.02 -20.96
CA ASN A 81 -10.12 4.82 -21.74
C ASN A 81 -11.62 4.52 -21.82
N ALA A 82 -12.35 4.61 -20.70
CA ALA A 82 -13.79 4.39 -20.68
C ALA A 82 -14.54 5.38 -21.58
N ALA A 83 -14.22 6.67 -21.49
CA ALA A 83 -14.84 7.71 -22.32
C ALA A 83 -14.54 7.50 -23.81
N ARG A 84 -13.28 7.25 -24.17
CA ARG A 84 -12.87 6.95 -25.55
C ARG A 84 -13.63 5.74 -26.11
N LEU A 85 -13.67 4.64 -25.36
CA LEU A 85 -14.35 3.43 -25.79
C LEU A 85 -15.86 3.65 -25.93
N LEU A 86 -16.48 4.44 -25.05
CA LEU A 86 -17.89 4.80 -25.18
C LEU A 86 -18.16 5.60 -26.45
N ILE A 87 -17.34 6.60 -26.76
CA ILE A 87 -17.47 7.41 -27.98
C ILE A 87 -17.34 6.53 -29.23
N GLU A 88 -16.32 5.67 -29.30
CA GLU A 88 -16.16 4.74 -30.43
C GLU A 88 -17.37 3.82 -30.63
N ARG A 89 -18.04 3.42 -29.54
CA ARG A 89 -19.26 2.61 -29.58
C ARG A 89 -20.44 3.38 -30.16
N ILE A 90 -20.57 4.66 -29.79
CA ILE A 90 -21.57 5.56 -30.36
C ILE A 90 -21.29 5.76 -31.86
N ASP A 91 -20.02 5.87 -32.26
CA ASP A 91 -19.58 6.04 -33.65
C ASP A 91 -19.58 4.74 -34.48
N GLY A 92 -20.13 3.65 -33.95
CA GLY A 92 -20.41 2.43 -34.70
C GLY A 92 -19.45 1.26 -34.45
N ARG A 93 -18.51 1.34 -33.50
CA ARG A 93 -17.69 0.18 -33.10
C ARG A 93 -18.57 -0.89 -32.46
N THR A 94 -18.78 -2.01 -33.14
CA THR A 94 -19.60 -3.13 -32.63
C THR A 94 -18.84 -4.15 -31.79
N LYS A 95 -17.54 -4.34 -32.03
CA LYS A 95 -16.72 -5.34 -31.31
C LYS A 95 -16.45 -4.94 -29.87
N SER A 96 -16.37 -5.90 -28.97
CA SER A 96 -15.93 -5.67 -27.58
C SER A 96 -14.43 -5.44 -27.52
N VAL A 97 -14.01 -4.54 -26.63
CA VAL A 97 -12.62 -4.18 -26.39
C VAL A 97 -12.37 -4.28 -24.89
N PHE A 98 -11.28 -4.95 -24.53
CA PHE A 98 -10.80 -5.06 -23.16
C PHE A 98 -9.50 -4.26 -23.05
N VAL A 99 -9.43 -3.37 -22.07
CA VAL A 99 -8.23 -2.60 -21.76
C VAL A 99 -7.84 -2.93 -20.32
N THR A 100 -6.59 -3.32 -20.15
CA THR A 100 -6.00 -3.55 -18.82
C THR A 100 -5.06 -2.40 -18.52
N VAL A 101 -5.31 -1.68 -17.43
CA VAL A 101 -4.43 -0.63 -16.93
C VAL A 101 -3.66 -1.18 -15.74
N ALA A 102 -2.34 -1.06 -15.77
CA ALA A 102 -1.49 -1.55 -14.69
C ALA A 102 -1.60 -0.62 -13.48
N PRO A 103 -2.00 -1.14 -12.30
CA PRO A 103 -1.98 -0.37 -11.08
C PRO A 103 -0.57 -0.31 -10.48
N LYS A 104 -0.38 0.56 -9.50
CA LYS A 104 0.88 0.66 -8.74
C LYS A 104 0.62 0.87 -7.26
N VAL A 105 1.54 0.40 -6.42
CA VAL A 105 1.55 0.75 -4.99
C VAL A 105 2.37 2.02 -4.81
N VAL A 106 1.79 3.03 -4.18
CA VAL A 106 2.50 4.24 -3.77
C VAL A 106 2.84 4.11 -2.29
N ALA A 107 4.07 3.66 -2.02
CA ALA A 107 4.58 3.48 -0.66
C ALA A 107 4.84 4.82 0.05
N ARG A 108 4.33 4.97 1.27
CA ARG A 108 4.52 6.13 2.15
C ARG A 108 4.77 5.67 3.60
N GLY A 109 4.65 6.58 4.56
CA GLY A 109 4.98 6.37 5.97
C GLY A 109 4.12 5.33 6.69
N SER A 110 2.92 4.99 6.20
CA SER A 110 2.04 4.04 6.87
C SER A 110 2.41 2.56 6.69
N THR A 111 3.35 2.24 5.78
CA THR A 111 3.92 0.89 5.62
C THR A 111 5.45 0.87 5.59
N THR A 112 6.09 2.02 5.45
CA THR A 112 7.55 2.12 5.34
C THR A 112 8.13 2.48 6.70
N MET A 113 8.94 1.62 7.28
CA MET A 113 9.69 1.97 8.49
C MET A 113 10.66 3.12 8.15
N PRO A 114 10.74 4.17 8.98
CA PRO A 114 11.83 5.13 8.85
C PRO A 114 13.14 4.35 8.87
N ARG A 115 13.95 4.51 7.83
CA ARG A 115 15.25 3.86 7.80
C ARG A 115 16.05 4.50 8.94
N VAL A 116 16.26 3.77 10.03
CA VAL A 116 17.18 4.21 11.08
C VAL A 116 18.56 4.10 10.44
N GLU A 117 19.09 5.22 9.96
CA GLU A 117 20.54 5.34 9.76
C GLU A 117 21.16 5.25 11.14
N ILE A 118 21.54 4.04 11.54
CA ILE A 118 22.49 3.88 12.63
C ILE A 118 23.76 4.54 12.09
N ALA A 119 24.07 5.73 12.60
CA ALA A 119 25.35 6.37 12.36
C ALA A 119 26.41 5.32 12.66
N ALA A 120 27.12 4.87 11.63
CA ALA A 120 28.16 3.87 11.75
C ALA A 120 29.31 4.43 12.59
N GLN A 121 29.19 4.32 13.91
CA GLN A 121 30.26 4.41 14.89
C GLN A 121 30.45 2.97 15.37
N SER A 122 31.37 2.20 14.81
CA SER A 122 32.81 2.38 14.98
C SER A 122 33.55 1.43 14.03
N LYS A 123 34.77 1.81 13.66
CA LYS A 123 35.68 1.11 12.74
C LYS A 123 35.71 -0.41 12.99
N ILE A 124 35.18 -1.20 12.07
CA ILE A 124 35.62 -2.59 11.87
C ILE A 124 36.76 -2.51 10.86
N THR A 125 37.99 -2.37 11.36
CA THR A 125 39.20 -2.67 10.59
C THR A 125 39.30 -4.18 10.43
N GLY A 126 39.03 -4.67 9.23
CA GLY A 126 39.21 -6.08 8.88
C GLY A 126 38.59 -6.39 7.52
N THR A 127 39.39 -6.31 6.46
CA THR A 127 38.99 -6.51 5.06
C THR A 127 38.80 -7.98 4.65
N GLU A 128 38.70 -8.93 5.58
CA GLU A 128 38.92 -10.36 5.26
C GLU A 128 37.67 -11.25 5.18
N ASP A 129 36.45 -10.79 5.50
CA ASP A 129 35.27 -11.68 5.55
C ASP A 129 34.16 -11.41 4.51
N ILE A 130 34.40 -10.55 3.50
CA ILE A 130 33.37 -10.19 2.51
C ILE A 130 33.12 -11.31 1.48
N GLU A 131 34.00 -12.31 1.35
CA GLU A 131 33.86 -13.38 0.35
C GLU A 131 32.95 -14.56 0.76
N ARG A 132 32.39 -14.58 1.97
CA ARG A 132 31.55 -15.71 2.44
C ARG A 132 30.04 -15.57 2.21
N PHE A 133 29.56 -14.48 1.62
CA PHE A 133 28.14 -14.40 1.27
C PHE A 133 27.86 -15.17 -0.03
N PRO A 134 27.00 -16.21 0.00
CA PRO A 134 26.59 -16.87 -1.23
C PRO A 134 25.81 -15.87 -2.09
N ARG A 135 26.30 -15.63 -3.32
CA ARG A 135 25.54 -14.86 -4.32
C ARG A 135 24.21 -15.58 -4.58
N PRO A 136 23.08 -14.88 -4.68
CA PRO A 136 21.83 -15.48 -5.13
C PRO A 136 22.04 -16.02 -6.55
N ARG A 137 22.24 -17.35 -6.68
CA ARG A 137 22.23 -18.04 -7.98
C ARG A 137 20.78 -18.16 -8.45
N ASP A 138 20.52 -17.60 -9.61
CA ASP A 138 20.02 -18.37 -10.77
C ASP A 138 19.02 -19.48 -10.43
N ASN A 139 17.78 -19.13 -10.07
CA ASN A 139 16.69 -20.10 -10.13
C ASN A 139 15.30 -19.44 -10.31
N ILE A 140 15.14 -18.70 -11.41
CA ILE A 140 13.80 -18.44 -11.97
C ILE A 140 13.46 -19.66 -12.84
N PRO A 141 12.51 -20.53 -12.47
CA PRO A 141 12.04 -21.55 -13.40
C PRO A 141 11.29 -20.86 -14.54
N SER A 142 11.91 -20.84 -15.72
CA SER A 142 11.25 -20.53 -16.98
C SER A 142 10.23 -21.63 -17.28
N ARG A 143 8.94 -21.37 -17.06
CA ARG A 143 7.78 -21.95 -17.80
C ARG A 143 6.48 -21.61 -17.08
N VAL A 144 5.74 -20.65 -17.63
CA VAL A 144 4.28 -20.67 -17.63
C VAL A 144 3.90 -21.24 -18.99
N ARG A 145 3.31 -22.44 -19.00
CA ARG A 145 2.55 -22.95 -20.15
C ARG A 145 1.14 -22.39 -20.06
#